data_AF-A0A059LEM4-F1
#
_entry.id   AF-A0A059LEM4-F1
#
_cell.length_a   1.000
_cell.length_b   1.000
_cell.length_c   1.000
_cell.angle_alpha   90.00
_cell.angle_beta   90.00
_cell.angle_gamma   90.00
#
_symmetry.space_group_name_H-M   'P 1'
#
loop_
_entity.id
_entity.type
_entity.pdbx_description
1 polymer ?
#
loop_
_entity_poly.entity_id
_entity_poly.type
_entity_poly.pdbx_seq_one_letter_code
_entity_poly.pdbx_strand_id
1 'polypeptide(L)'
;MDLIGQYGCGSDSDTPAPLPSVVTAPEVDTIGYTLVHGEALAVAAAQHFQNAGSRSTAHNLPVSQMHAPVQGPLPSSGRGFDAAARNHRSGHVQDAHVSGAAFDEQFNSFHATNEGLDPEGRGERISVPGAEPTARAASQKRQREGRENGAVGGS
;
A
#
# COMPACT_ATOMS: atom_id res chain seq x y z
N MET A 1 10.29 -2.35 104.65
CA MET A 1 8.86 -2.22 104.36
C MET A 1 8.73 -1.86 102.90
N ASP A 2 8.03 -2.72 102.16
CA ASP A 2 8.03 -2.82 100.70
C ASP A 2 7.41 -1.61 99.99
N LEU A 3 8.04 -1.23 98.86
CA LEU A 3 7.50 -0.33 97.86
C LEU A 3 6.95 -1.17 96.71
N ILE A 4 5.62 -1.24 96.58
CA ILE A 4 4.93 -1.86 95.44
C ILE A 4 4.87 -0.81 94.33
N GLY A 5 5.67 -1.02 93.29
CA GLY A 5 5.67 -0.25 92.04
C GLY A 5 5.24 -1.13 90.87
N GLN A 6 4.29 -0.60 90.09
CA GLN A 6 3.53 -1.25 89.02
C GLN A 6 4.36 -1.60 87.78
N TYR A 7 4.26 -2.85 87.32
CA TYR A 7 4.53 -3.31 85.95
C TYR A 7 3.72 -4.62 85.80
N GLY A 8 2.95 -4.94 84.77
CA GLY A 8 2.56 -4.32 83.50
C GLY A 8 1.76 -5.39 82.75
N CYS A 9 0.68 -5.02 82.06
CA CYS A 9 0.10 -5.81 80.96
C CYS A 9 -0.94 -4.99 80.20
N GLY A 10 -0.49 -4.19 79.22
CA GLY A 10 -1.32 -3.73 78.12
C GLY A 10 -0.91 -4.51 76.87
N SER A 11 -1.80 -5.33 76.32
CA SER A 11 -1.59 -6.03 75.06
C SER A 11 -2.02 -5.13 73.91
N ASP A 12 -1.09 -4.38 73.33
CA ASP A 12 -1.33 -3.69 72.07
C ASP A 12 -0.65 -4.48 70.96
N SER A 13 -1.46 -5.26 70.25
CA SER A 13 -1.11 -5.93 69.00
C SER A 13 -0.90 -4.88 67.91
N ASP A 14 0.32 -4.36 67.83
CA ASP A 14 0.75 -3.36 66.85
C ASP A 14 0.94 -4.03 65.48
N THR A 15 -0.14 -4.09 64.69
CA THR A 15 -0.08 -4.53 63.29
C THR A 15 0.08 -3.27 62.44
N PRO A 16 1.26 -3.02 61.84
CA PRO A 16 1.47 -1.77 61.11
C PRO A 16 0.54 -1.72 59.89
N ALA A 17 -0.28 -0.67 59.83
CA ALA A 17 -1.17 -0.40 58.70
C ALA A 17 -0.36 -0.26 57.41
N PRO A 18 -0.81 -0.81 56.27
CA PRO A 18 -0.12 -0.67 55.00
C PRO A 18 -0.07 0.81 54.60
N LEU A 19 1.15 1.31 54.38
CA LEU A 19 1.37 2.68 53.91
C LEU A 19 0.68 2.87 52.54
N PRO A 20 0.10 4.06 52.26
CA PRO A 20 -0.41 4.34 50.93
C PRO A 20 0.75 4.27 49.94
N SER A 21 0.65 3.39 48.94
CA SER A 21 1.62 3.33 47.85
C SER A 21 1.49 4.59 47.02
N VAL A 22 2.29 5.60 47.35
CA VAL A 22 2.44 6.81 46.52
C VAL A 22 3.11 6.37 45.22
N VAL A 23 2.31 6.25 44.16
CA VAL A 23 2.81 6.05 42.81
C VAL A 23 3.52 7.34 42.41
N THR A 24 4.84 7.37 42.56
CA THR A 24 5.72 8.47 42.16
C THR A 24 6.14 8.40 40.69
N ALA A 25 5.66 7.39 39.96
CA ALA A 25 5.93 7.28 38.54
C ALA A 25 5.23 8.44 37.82
N PRO A 26 5.98 9.33 37.13
CA PRO A 26 5.37 10.39 36.34
C PRO A 26 4.44 9.76 35.30
N GLU A 27 3.28 10.38 35.08
CA GLU A 27 2.38 10.03 33.99
C GLU A 27 3.09 10.40 32.68
N VAL A 28 3.79 9.42 32.11
CA VAL A 28 4.47 9.60 30.84
C VAL A 28 3.40 9.53 29.75
N ASP A 29 3.17 10.66 29.08
CA ASP A 29 2.33 10.69 27.90
C ASP A 29 2.94 9.76 26.84
N THR A 30 2.26 8.65 26.56
CA THR A 30 2.72 7.62 25.61
C THR A 30 2.25 7.89 24.19
N ILE A 31 1.55 9.01 23.96
CA ILE A 31 1.07 9.39 22.64
C ILE A 31 2.27 9.62 21.71
N GLY A 32 2.34 8.82 20.64
CA GLY A 32 3.42 8.92 19.66
C GLY A 32 4.68 8.11 20.00
N TYR A 33 4.63 7.27 21.04
CA TYR A 33 5.68 6.30 21.36
C TYR A 33 5.21 4.87 21.11
N THR A 34 6.12 4.01 20.66
CA THR A 34 5.91 2.58 20.48
C THR A 34 7.03 1.83 21.17
N LEU A 35 6.69 0.71 21.83
CA LEU A 35 7.70 -0.19 22.35
C LEU A 35 8.30 -1.02 21.21
N VAL A 36 9.62 -0.91 21.01
CA VAL A 36 10.39 -1.75 20.10
C VAL A 36 11.52 -2.38 20.91
N HIS A 37 11.55 -3.72 20.98
CA HIS A 37 12.54 -4.48 21.77
C HIS A 37 12.65 -4.06 23.26
N GLY A 38 11.54 -3.63 23.86
CA GLY A 38 11.49 -3.22 25.27
C GLY A 38 11.90 -1.77 25.54
N GLU A 39 12.25 -1.01 24.49
CA GLU A 39 12.56 0.42 24.58
C GLU A 39 11.41 1.26 24.00
N ALA A 40 11.06 2.35 24.69
CA ALA A 40 10.06 3.31 24.21
C ALA A 40 10.70 4.25 23.19
N LEU A 41 10.42 4.01 21.90
CA LEU A 41 10.91 4.85 20.81
C LEU A 41 9.78 5.69 20.24
N ALA A 42 10.09 6.90 19.79
CA ALA A 42 9.13 7.69 19.02
C ALA A 42 8.69 6.89 17.79
N VAL A 43 7.40 6.92 17.47
CA VAL A 43 6.81 6.16 16.34
C VAL A 43 7.59 6.40 15.04
N ALA A 44 8.03 7.65 14.79
CA ALA A 44 8.82 8.00 13.61
C ALA A 44 10.20 7.31 13.56
N ALA A 45 10.84 7.10 14.71
CA ALA A 45 12.13 6.44 14.83
C ALA A 45 12.00 4.90 14.78
N ALA A 46 10.83 4.37 15.13
CA ALA A 46 10.52 2.94 15.05
C ALA A 46 10.20 2.47 13.62
N GLN A 47 9.89 3.38 12.68
CA GLN A 47 9.54 3.01 11.30
C GLN A 47 10.79 2.82 10.44
N HIS A 48 10.82 1.71 9.71
CA HIS A 48 11.90 1.39 8.79
C HIS A 48 11.53 1.87 7.39
N PHE A 49 11.82 3.14 7.08
CA PHE A 49 11.57 3.67 5.74
C PHE A 49 12.68 3.29 4.77
N GLN A 50 12.28 2.82 3.60
CA GLN A 50 13.15 2.66 2.45
C GLN A 50 13.57 4.03 1.91
N ASN A 51 14.78 4.12 1.36
CA ASN A 51 15.14 5.27 0.52
C ASN A 51 14.24 5.32 -0.73
N ALA A 52 13.63 6.47 -1.00
CA ALA A 52 12.69 6.65 -2.11
C ALA A 52 13.28 6.35 -3.50
N GLY A 53 14.61 6.46 -3.68
CA GLY A 53 15.29 6.13 -4.93
C GLY A 53 15.67 4.65 -5.07
N SER A 54 15.55 3.85 -4.01
CA SER A 54 15.87 2.42 -4.07
C SER A 54 14.81 1.65 -4.86
N ARG A 55 15.25 0.77 -5.77
CA ARG A 55 14.37 -0.07 -6.60
C ARG A 55 14.16 -1.48 -6.04
N SER A 56 14.87 -1.84 -4.96
CA SER A 56 14.80 -3.17 -4.35
C SER A 56 14.86 -3.03 -2.83
N THR A 57 14.07 -3.85 -2.14
CA THR A 57 14.02 -3.93 -0.67
C THR A 57 14.66 -5.25 -0.22
N ALA A 58 15.45 -5.20 0.84
CA ALA A 58 16.11 -6.39 1.39
C ALA A 58 15.15 -7.27 2.21
N HIS A 59 14.02 -6.73 2.65
CA HIS A 59 12.98 -7.41 3.42
C HIS A 59 11.60 -6.93 2.97
N ASN A 60 10.58 -7.68 3.39
CA ASN A 60 9.19 -7.35 3.09
C ASN A 60 8.70 -6.25 4.03
N LEU A 61 8.57 -5.03 3.50
CA LEU A 61 8.01 -3.90 4.23
C LEU A 61 6.48 -3.95 4.26
N PRO A 62 5.84 -3.42 5.32
CA PRO A 62 4.40 -3.22 5.32
C PRO A 62 4.01 -2.15 4.28
N VAL A 63 2.81 -2.30 3.69
CA VAL A 63 2.28 -1.42 2.64
C VAL A 63 2.30 0.06 3.06
N SER A 64 2.02 0.36 4.34
CA SER A 64 2.03 1.72 4.88
C SER A 64 3.40 2.39 4.86
N GLN A 65 4.48 1.62 5.03
CA GLN A 65 5.85 2.14 4.99
C GLN A 65 6.39 2.21 3.56
N MET A 66 5.99 1.27 2.70
CA MET A 66 6.40 1.22 1.30
C MET A 66 5.82 2.38 0.47
N HIS A 67 4.57 2.76 0.72
CA HIS A 67 3.89 3.86 0.03
C HIS A 67 3.88 5.17 0.83
N ALA A 68 4.72 5.29 1.85
CA ALA A 68 4.83 6.52 2.62
C ALA A 68 5.32 7.68 1.72
N PRO A 69 4.70 8.86 1.78
CA PRO A 69 5.11 10.00 0.96
C PRO A 69 6.49 10.51 1.40
N VAL A 70 7.30 10.93 0.42
CA VAL A 70 8.61 11.55 0.68
C VAL A 70 8.40 12.90 1.37
N GLN A 71 8.97 13.06 2.56
CA GLN A 71 8.87 14.27 3.35
C GLN A 71 9.92 15.30 2.93
N GLY A 72 9.54 16.58 2.87
CA GLY A 72 10.44 17.70 2.59
C GLY A 72 10.04 18.52 1.35
N PRO A 73 10.69 19.68 1.13
CA PRO A 73 10.41 20.53 -0.03
C PRO A 73 10.87 19.88 -1.33
N LEU A 74 10.11 20.08 -2.41
CA LEU A 74 10.51 19.63 -3.74
C LEU A 74 11.75 20.41 -4.21
N PRO A 75 12.78 19.76 -4.79
CA PRO A 75 13.96 20.46 -5.28
C PRO A 75 13.57 21.48 -6.37
N SER A 76 14.19 22.67 -6.32
CA SER A 76 13.91 23.79 -7.23
C SER A 76 14.30 23.57 -8.70
N SER A 77 14.88 22.41 -9.03
CA SER A 77 15.47 22.10 -10.34
C SER A 77 14.49 22.01 -11.51
N GLY A 78 13.20 22.30 -11.32
CA GLY A 78 12.17 22.32 -12.36
C GLY A 78 11.87 20.96 -13.00
N ARG A 79 12.68 19.94 -12.74
CA ARG A 79 12.39 18.55 -13.07
C ARG A 79 11.38 18.04 -12.04
N GLY A 80 10.12 17.98 -12.46
CA GLY A 80 9.03 17.41 -11.66
C GLY A 80 9.31 15.96 -11.25
N PHE A 81 8.52 15.43 -10.32
CA PHE A 81 8.63 14.07 -9.79
C PHE A 81 8.71 13.01 -10.91
N ASP A 82 8.01 13.25 -12.02
CA ASP A 82 7.99 12.38 -13.21
C ASP A 82 9.35 12.23 -13.89
N ALA A 83 10.26 13.19 -13.70
CA ALA A 83 11.62 13.06 -14.19
C ALA A 83 12.42 11.98 -13.44
N ALA A 84 12.15 11.78 -12.15
CA ALA A 84 12.79 10.75 -11.35
C ALA A 84 12.28 9.34 -11.69
N ALA A 85 11.04 9.23 -12.16
CA ALA A 85 10.42 7.95 -12.52
C ALA A 85 10.93 7.37 -13.86
N ARG A 86 11.61 8.16 -14.70
CA ARG A 86 12.09 7.74 -16.02
C ARG A 86 13.32 6.84 -15.92
N ASN A 87 13.31 5.74 -16.69
CA ASN A 87 14.47 4.87 -16.89
C ASN A 87 15.15 5.11 -18.25
N HIS A 88 14.42 5.70 -19.20
CA HIS A 88 14.87 6.00 -20.56
C HIS A 88 14.56 7.47 -20.91
N ARG A 89 15.21 8.01 -21.97
CA ARG A 89 15.01 9.40 -22.41
C ARG A 89 13.53 9.74 -22.65
N SER A 90 12.80 8.79 -23.22
CA SER A 90 11.38 8.93 -23.57
C SER A 90 10.40 8.61 -22.44
N GLY A 91 10.83 7.90 -21.38
CA GLY A 91 9.87 7.39 -20.39
C GLY A 91 10.42 6.29 -19.49
N HIS A 92 9.49 5.59 -18.84
CA HIS A 92 9.78 4.38 -18.07
C HIS A 92 9.57 3.16 -18.97
N VAL A 93 10.52 2.22 -18.95
CA VAL A 93 10.43 0.95 -19.68
C VAL A 93 10.73 -0.15 -18.68
N GLN A 94 9.81 -1.10 -18.57
CA GLN A 94 9.90 -2.27 -17.69
C GLN A 94 9.51 -3.53 -18.47
N ASP A 95 10.09 -4.66 -18.06
CA ASP A 95 9.68 -5.95 -18.57
C ASP A 95 8.31 -6.32 -18.00
N ALA A 96 7.40 -6.76 -18.85
CA ALA A 96 6.05 -7.19 -18.47
C ALA A 96 5.83 -8.63 -18.93
N HIS A 97 5.31 -9.47 -18.03
CA HIS A 97 4.97 -10.85 -18.34
C HIS A 97 3.46 -10.97 -18.59
N VAL A 98 3.08 -10.91 -19.87
CA VAL A 98 1.70 -11.06 -20.32
C VAL A 98 1.56 -12.37 -21.09
N SER A 99 0.39 -13.02 -20.98
CA SER A 99 0.08 -14.19 -21.81
C SER A 99 0.04 -13.80 -23.29
N GLY A 100 0.75 -14.56 -24.15
CA GLY A 100 0.77 -14.30 -25.60
C GLY A 100 -0.63 -14.29 -26.22
N ALA A 101 -1.50 -15.21 -25.79
CA ALA A 101 -2.88 -15.25 -26.27
C ALA A 101 -3.69 -14.00 -25.89
N ALA A 102 -3.49 -13.48 -24.66
CA ALA A 102 -4.17 -12.27 -24.20
C ALA A 102 -3.67 -11.03 -24.96
N PHE A 103 -2.36 -10.97 -25.24
CA PHE A 103 -1.79 -9.92 -26.07
C PHE A 103 -2.37 -9.95 -27.49
N ASP A 104 -2.39 -11.12 -28.13
CA ASP A 104 -2.89 -11.27 -29.51
C ASP A 104 -4.39 -10.94 -29.60
N GLU A 105 -5.18 -11.33 -28.61
CA GLU A 105 -6.61 -11.00 -28.55
C GLU A 105 -6.81 -9.47 -28.50
N GLN A 106 -6.12 -8.78 -27.58
CA GLN A 106 -6.25 -7.33 -27.44
C GLN A 106 -5.67 -6.59 -28.65
N PHE A 107 -4.55 -7.07 -29.21
CA PHE A 107 -3.97 -6.53 -30.43
C PHE A 107 -4.94 -6.61 -31.60
N ASN A 108 -5.54 -7.79 -31.83
CA ASN A 108 -6.49 -7.99 -32.91
C ASN A 108 -7.79 -7.21 -32.69
N SER A 109 -8.28 -7.15 -31.44
CA SER A 109 -9.44 -6.32 -31.08
C SER A 109 -9.19 -4.86 -31.44
N PHE A 110 -8.06 -4.31 -31.00
CA PHE A 110 -7.73 -2.91 -31.26
C PHE A 110 -7.61 -2.62 -32.76
N HIS A 111 -6.99 -3.50 -33.54
CA HIS A 111 -6.88 -3.31 -35.00
C HIS A 111 -8.21 -3.50 -35.72
N ALA A 112 -9.17 -4.24 -35.15
CA ALA A 112 -10.48 -4.44 -35.74
C ALA A 112 -11.44 -3.30 -35.42
N THR A 113 -11.56 -2.92 -34.14
CA THR A 113 -12.61 -2.02 -33.66
C THR A 113 -12.08 -0.69 -33.15
N ASN A 114 -10.76 -0.47 -33.14
CA ASN A 114 -10.10 0.66 -32.46
C ASN A 114 -10.43 0.73 -30.96
N GLU A 115 -10.81 -0.41 -30.36
CA GLU A 115 -11.07 -0.57 -28.95
C GLU A 115 -10.22 -1.70 -28.36
N GLY A 116 -9.67 -1.47 -27.17
CA GLY A 116 -8.92 -2.47 -26.43
C GLY A 116 -8.97 -2.23 -24.93
N LEU A 117 -8.47 -3.18 -24.15
CA LEU A 117 -8.29 -3.00 -22.72
C LEU A 117 -7.01 -2.21 -22.41
N ASP A 118 -7.07 -1.35 -21.39
CA ASP A 118 -5.92 -0.65 -20.85
C ASP A 118 -4.89 -1.64 -20.27
N PRO A 119 -3.65 -1.70 -20.82
CA PRO A 119 -2.61 -2.57 -20.31
C PRO A 119 -2.07 -2.14 -18.93
N GLU A 120 -2.40 -0.96 -18.40
CA GLU A 120 -2.01 -0.52 -17.05
C GLU A 120 -2.71 -1.29 -15.92
N GLY A 121 -3.60 -2.24 -16.25
CA GLY A 121 -4.25 -3.10 -15.26
C GLY A 121 -5.41 -2.42 -14.52
N ARG A 122 -5.84 -1.24 -14.97
CA ARG A 122 -6.99 -0.51 -14.43
C ARG A 122 -8.34 -1.10 -14.87
N GLY A 123 -8.32 -2.04 -15.81
CA GLY A 123 -9.52 -2.69 -16.36
C GLY A 123 -10.39 -1.75 -17.20
N GLU A 124 -9.85 -0.58 -17.57
CA GLU A 124 -10.55 0.40 -18.38
C GLU A 124 -10.48 0.04 -19.87
N ARG A 125 -11.55 0.30 -20.63
CA ARG A 125 -11.54 0.16 -22.09
C ARG A 125 -11.06 1.46 -22.71
N ILE A 126 -10.05 1.37 -23.57
CA ILE A 126 -9.50 2.50 -24.32
C ILE A 126 -10.05 2.43 -25.74
N SER A 127 -10.61 3.54 -26.21
CA SER A 127 -10.96 3.74 -27.61
C SER A 127 -10.27 4.99 -28.14
N VAL A 128 -9.85 4.96 -29.41
CA VAL A 128 -9.27 6.13 -30.06
C VAL A 128 -10.41 6.94 -30.70
N PRO A 129 -10.69 8.17 -30.20
CA PRO A 129 -11.76 8.98 -30.76
C PRO A 129 -11.42 9.39 -32.20
N GLY A 130 -12.30 9.05 -33.14
CA GLY A 130 -12.17 9.40 -34.57
C GLY A 130 -11.46 8.36 -35.43
N ALA A 131 -11.11 7.18 -34.90
CA ALA A 131 -10.53 6.11 -35.69
C ALA A 131 -11.63 5.28 -36.38
N GLU A 132 -11.69 5.32 -37.71
CA GLU A 132 -12.59 4.46 -38.49
C GLU A 132 -12.18 2.98 -38.35
N PRO A 133 -13.14 2.04 -38.20
CA PRO A 133 -12.83 0.62 -38.12
C PRO A 133 -12.13 0.19 -39.42
N THR A 134 -11.01 -0.53 -39.28
CA THR A 134 -10.23 -0.92 -40.45
C THR A 134 -11.06 -1.80 -41.39
N ALA A 135 -10.83 -1.70 -42.70
CA ALA A 135 -11.61 -2.40 -43.73
C ALA A 135 -11.70 -3.93 -43.52
N ARG A 136 -10.76 -4.53 -42.77
CA ARG A 136 -10.80 -5.94 -42.37
C ARG A 136 -11.94 -6.26 -41.42
N ALA A 137 -12.23 -5.40 -40.43
CA ALA A 137 -13.34 -5.60 -39.51
C ALA A 137 -14.70 -5.47 -40.21
N ALA A 138 -14.83 -4.51 -41.13
CA ALA A 138 -16.04 -4.35 -41.94
C ALA A 138 -16.32 -5.58 -42.82
N SER A 139 -15.27 -6.22 -43.36
CA SER A 139 -15.39 -7.41 -44.21
C SER A 139 -15.77 -8.66 -43.41
N GLN A 140 -15.20 -8.86 -42.22
CA GLN A 140 -15.55 -9.99 -41.34
C GLN A 140 -16.98 -9.88 -40.78
N LYS A 141 -17.43 -8.67 -40.43
CA LYS A 141 -18.81 -8.44 -40.00
C LYS A 141 -19.82 -8.82 -41.08
N ARG A 142 -19.59 -8.39 -42.33
CA ARG A 142 -20.43 -8.77 -43.49
C ARG A 142 -20.43 -10.28 -43.76
N GLN A 143 -19.30 -10.96 -43.57
CA GLN A 143 -19.23 -12.42 -43.75
C GLN A 143 -19.98 -13.20 -42.66
N ARG A 144 -19.98 -12.74 -41.40
CA ARG A 144 -20.80 -13.33 -40.33
C ARG A 144 -22.29 -13.12 -40.59
N GLU A 145 -22.69 -11.89 -40.91
CA GLU A 145 -24.09 -11.55 -41.20
C GLU A 145 -24.63 -12.29 -42.45
N GLY A 146 -23.78 -12.53 -43.45
CA GLY A 146 -24.16 -13.32 -44.63
C GLY A 146 -24.31 -14.83 -44.35
N ARG A 147 -23.60 -15.37 -43.35
CA ARG A 147 -23.67 -16.79 -42.99
C ARG A 147 -24.92 -17.12 -42.15
N GLU A 148 -25.34 -16.20 -41.30
CA GLU A 148 -26.52 -16.37 -40.45
C GLU A 148 -27.84 -16.32 -41.27
N ASN A 149 -27.87 -15.53 -42.35
CA ASN A 149 -29.03 -15.46 -43.24
C ASN A 149 -29.10 -16.60 -44.29
N GLY A 150 -28.04 -17.38 -44.46
CA GLY A 150 -27.97 -18.49 -45.42
C GLY A 150 -28.45 -19.84 -44.88
N ALA A 151 -28.65 -19.97 -43.57
CA ALA A 151 -28.96 -21.25 -42.92
C ALA A 151 -30.47 -21.58 -42.81
N VAL A 152 -31.36 -20.71 -43.29
CA VAL A 152 -32.84 -20.88 -43.19
C VAL A 152 -33.48 -21.38 -44.49
N GLY A 153 -32.70 -21.59 -45.56
CA GLY A 153 -33.21 -21.86 -46.92
C GLY A 153 -33.03 -23.28 -47.47
N GLY A 154 -32.86 -24.31 -46.62
CA GLY A 154 -32.70 -25.70 -47.08
C GLY A 154 -33.69 -26.63 -46.41
N SER A 155 -34.90 -26.73 -46.99
CA SER A 155 -35.86 -27.82 -46.76
C SER A 155 -35.78 -28.82 -47.91
#